data_AF-A0AAP0X5G1-F1
#
_entry.id   AF-A0AAP0X5G1-F1
#
_cell.length_a   1.000
_cell.length_b   1.000
_cell.length_c   1.000
_cell.angle_alpha   90.00
_cell.angle_beta   90.00
_cell.angle_gamma   90.00
#
_symmetry.space_group_name_H-M   'P 1'
#
loop_
_entity.id
_entity.type
_entity.pdbx_description
1 polymer ?
#
loop_
_entity_poly.entity_id
_entity_poly.type
_entity_poly.pdbx_seq_one_letter_code
_entity_poly.pdbx_strand_id
1 'polypeptide(L)'
;MEFVQAVLTSIEILKNIWSCNMGECLNYKRILDENIETLKRKMEELRSREEDIDAELTKAQHLGGKKRKKEVETWLKNVQHKKREVHQHIEQKVGQRRYFSRSWFLRIVEKNTREVAELIEKGRFSEGLLTDVHEDQEAVLLATPLVGQSVKERYLSKIRECLKNDDIASIGVYGMGGIGKTTIVTHIHDELFQSPRTFDHVYWVTVSQESYIQKLQDNIAKVLGLTFSYPKDDIKRRAELMKDLGKKKRFILFLDDMWKAFSPEQVGILVGVNAGKLVVTTRSLDVCRGMDCQHNIKVEPLLVEEAWDLFMEKLGPETRLTPKVEEIAKSISKECAGLPLAIITTARSMRGVHNIHEWRNALKELREPSKGLIDMESEVFKPLKFSYDRLNDETLQQCLLYCALFPEDHQIQREYLIMCWLAEGLINEMKTRQAEFDRGHSLLNKLENACLLERTTVGNGEICVKMHDVIRDMALNLTMVNPQFMVKAAVQLTELPNERDWSENLERVSLMKNDIRGQLSCISPKCPRLSTLMMQFNNRIQEIPNSLFEHMQNLRVLDLSQIHYIRCLPESTPTWRISERYYSATVPS
;
A
#
# COMPACT_ATOMS: atom_id res chain seq x y z
N MET A 1 25.02 20.44 -14.10
CA MET A 1 25.89 21.28 -14.96
C MET A 1 26.54 22.46 -14.21
N GLU A 2 25.84 23.14 -13.29
CA GLU A 2 26.35 24.37 -12.64
C GLU A 2 27.61 24.20 -11.78
N PHE A 3 27.79 23.04 -11.13
CA PHE A 3 28.87 22.85 -10.15
C PHE A 3 30.27 22.67 -10.77
N VAL A 4 30.39 21.92 -11.87
CA VAL A 4 31.69 21.79 -12.57
C VAL A 4 32.04 23.08 -13.27
N GLN A 5 31.06 23.80 -13.82
CA GLN A 5 31.28 25.13 -14.35
C GLN A 5 31.81 26.08 -13.26
N ALA A 6 31.27 26.02 -12.04
CA ALA A 6 31.78 26.78 -10.90
C ALA A 6 33.24 26.42 -10.54
N VAL A 7 33.57 25.13 -10.46
CA VAL A 7 34.95 24.66 -10.19
C VAL A 7 35.92 25.10 -11.30
N LEU A 8 35.51 24.99 -12.58
CA LEU A 8 36.31 25.41 -13.72
C LEU A 8 36.55 26.93 -13.71
N THR A 9 35.52 27.71 -13.37
CA THR A 9 35.55 29.18 -13.28
C THR A 9 36.44 29.64 -12.11
N SER A 10 36.37 28.99 -10.96
CA SER A 10 37.22 29.25 -9.79
C SER A 10 38.70 29.03 -10.09
N ILE A 11 39.02 28.03 -10.90
CA ILE A 11 40.40 27.74 -11.34
C ILE A 11 40.90 28.76 -12.38
N GLU A 12 40.00 29.31 -13.20
CA GLU A 12 40.34 30.32 -14.21
C GLU A 12 40.63 31.68 -13.57
N ILE A 13 39.90 32.04 -12.52
CA ILE A 13 40.12 33.23 -11.69
C ILE A 13 41.52 33.18 -11.03
N LEU A 14 41.97 32.00 -10.62
CA LEU A 14 43.31 31.76 -10.06
C LEU A 14 44.45 32.08 -11.03
N LYS A 15 44.29 31.74 -12.33
CA LYS A 15 45.30 31.99 -13.38
C LYS A 15 45.60 33.49 -13.55
N ASN A 16 44.58 34.33 -13.31
CA ASN A 16 44.61 35.78 -13.55
C ASN A 16 45.12 36.62 -12.37
N ILE A 17 45.22 36.07 -11.16
CA ILE A 17 45.61 36.83 -9.95
C ILE A 17 47.14 37.05 -9.84
N TRP A 18 47.97 36.34 -10.62
CA TRP A 18 49.44 36.42 -10.50
C TRP A 18 50.15 36.84 -11.79
N SER A 19 50.19 38.16 -12.01
CA SER A 19 51.06 38.84 -12.99
C SER A 19 52.01 39.83 -12.28
N CYS A 20 53.28 39.43 -12.05
CA CYS A 20 54.49 40.28 -12.19
C CYS A 20 55.82 39.58 -11.77
N ASN A 21 56.82 39.65 -12.69
CA ASN A 21 58.30 39.43 -12.71
C ASN A 21 58.99 38.34 -11.84
N MET A 22 60.01 37.56 -12.24
CA MET A 22 60.97 37.49 -13.37
C MET A 22 61.42 36.01 -13.55
N GLY A 23 61.82 35.57 -14.75
CA GLY A 23 62.57 34.33 -15.07
C GLY A 23 62.08 32.98 -14.48
N GLU A 24 62.39 32.70 -13.22
CA GLU A 24 62.06 31.43 -12.52
C GLU A 24 60.56 31.32 -12.14
N CYS A 25 59.83 32.44 -12.07
CA CYS A 25 58.39 32.44 -11.85
C CYS A 25 57.59 31.86 -13.03
N LEU A 26 58.10 31.97 -14.27
CA LEU A 26 57.40 31.54 -15.47
C LEU A 26 57.36 30.01 -15.60
N ASN A 27 58.46 29.33 -15.30
CA ASN A 27 58.51 27.87 -15.35
C ASN A 27 57.62 27.25 -14.26
N TYR A 28 57.65 27.83 -13.04
CA TYR A 28 56.79 27.38 -11.96
C TYR A 28 55.30 27.63 -12.23
N LYS A 29 54.94 28.80 -12.78
CA LYS A 29 53.57 29.11 -13.19
C LYS A 29 53.08 28.12 -14.25
N ARG A 30 53.90 27.84 -15.26
CA ARG A 30 53.61 26.85 -16.30
C ARG A 30 53.40 25.43 -15.72
N ILE A 31 54.29 24.97 -14.85
CA ILE A 31 54.18 23.65 -14.19
C ILE A 31 52.90 23.55 -13.34
N LEU A 32 52.55 24.61 -12.62
CA LEU A 32 51.34 24.65 -11.83
C LEU A 32 50.08 24.65 -12.72
N ASP A 33 50.08 25.43 -13.80
CA ASP A 33 48.98 25.49 -14.76
C ASP A 33 48.75 24.12 -15.44
N GLU A 34 49.82 23.42 -15.82
CA GLU A 34 49.77 22.06 -16.39
C GLU A 34 49.21 21.03 -15.39
N ASN A 35 49.63 21.09 -14.12
CA ASN A 35 49.15 20.18 -13.08
C ASN A 35 47.68 20.44 -12.70
N ILE A 36 47.26 21.70 -12.72
CA ILE A 36 45.86 22.09 -12.49
C ILE A 36 44.98 21.61 -13.65
N GLU A 37 45.42 21.79 -14.89
CA GLU A 37 44.68 21.31 -16.07
C GLU A 37 44.57 19.78 -16.07
N THR A 38 45.63 19.10 -15.62
CA THR A 38 45.62 17.65 -15.43
C THR A 38 44.62 17.21 -14.36
N LEU A 39 44.53 17.92 -13.24
CA LEU A 39 43.54 17.65 -12.20
C LEU A 39 42.11 17.86 -12.71
N LYS A 40 41.87 18.96 -13.43
CA LYS A 40 40.58 19.25 -14.08
C LYS A 40 40.13 18.10 -14.98
N ARG A 41 41.02 17.67 -15.88
CA ARG A 41 40.73 16.58 -16.83
C ARG A 41 40.38 15.28 -16.11
N LYS A 42 41.14 14.92 -15.06
CA LYS A 42 40.85 13.70 -14.26
C LYS A 42 39.57 13.81 -13.45
N MET A 43 39.23 14.99 -12.94
CA MET A 43 37.96 15.21 -12.23
C MET A 43 36.76 15.06 -13.16
N GLU A 44 36.88 15.52 -14.41
CA GLU A 44 35.86 15.35 -15.43
C GLU A 44 35.69 13.87 -15.82
N GLU A 45 36.80 13.14 -15.96
CA GLU A 45 36.80 11.69 -16.20
C GLU A 45 36.12 10.92 -15.05
N LEU A 46 36.43 11.27 -13.80
CA LEU A 46 35.79 10.68 -12.62
C LEU A 46 34.28 10.97 -12.57
N ARG A 47 33.86 12.17 -12.99
CA ARG A 47 32.45 12.54 -13.07
C ARG A 47 31.71 11.73 -14.13
N SER A 48 32.24 11.68 -15.35
CA SER A 48 31.65 10.87 -16.42
C SER A 48 31.46 9.43 -15.95
N ARG A 49 32.45 8.88 -15.23
CA ARG A 49 32.37 7.51 -14.71
C ARG A 49 31.30 7.34 -13.64
N GLU A 50 31.15 8.32 -12.74
CA GLU A 50 30.08 8.32 -11.75
C GLU A 50 28.70 8.40 -12.42
N GLU A 51 28.54 9.26 -13.43
CA GLU A 51 27.30 9.41 -14.19
C GLU A 51 26.93 8.10 -14.92
N ASP A 52 27.90 7.42 -15.53
CA ASP A 52 27.70 6.10 -16.15
C ASP A 52 27.23 5.05 -15.13
N ILE A 53 27.87 5.01 -13.96
CA ILE A 53 27.51 4.08 -12.87
C ILE A 53 26.12 4.39 -12.33
N ASP A 54 25.78 5.66 -12.09
CA ASP A 54 24.46 6.07 -11.63
C ASP A 54 23.38 5.76 -12.68
N ALA A 55 23.67 5.94 -13.98
CA ALA A 55 22.77 5.56 -15.06
C ALA A 55 22.53 4.04 -15.12
N GLU A 56 23.57 3.22 -14.94
CA GLU A 56 23.43 1.76 -14.86
C GLU A 56 22.68 1.32 -13.60
N LEU A 57 22.94 1.94 -12.45
CA LEU A 57 22.22 1.68 -11.20
C LEU A 57 20.74 2.04 -11.30
N THR A 58 20.42 3.16 -11.95
CA THR A 58 19.03 3.62 -12.18
C THR A 58 18.30 2.67 -13.13
N LYS A 59 18.95 2.25 -14.22
CA LYS A 59 18.40 1.21 -15.12
C LYS A 59 18.15 -0.10 -14.39
N ALA A 60 19.01 -0.46 -13.44
CA ALA A 60 18.87 -1.68 -12.64
C ALA A 60 17.79 -1.59 -11.55
N GLN A 61 17.56 -0.41 -10.97
CA GLN A 61 16.46 -0.20 -10.01
C GLN A 61 15.09 -0.47 -10.63
N HIS A 62 14.94 -0.27 -11.95
CA HIS A 62 13.70 -0.60 -12.67
C HIS A 62 13.49 -2.10 -12.92
N LEU A 63 14.51 -2.94 -12.72
CA LEU A 63 14.44 -4.38 -13.04
C LEU A 63 14.10 -5.28 -11.83
N GLY A 64 14.06 -4.75 -10.60
CA GLY A 64 13.74 -5.52 -9.39
C GLY A 64 14.79 -6.60 -9.04
N GLY A 65 14.95 -6.94 -7.75
CA GLY A 65 15.75 -8.10 -7.32
C GLY A 65 17.28 -7.97 -7.34
N LYS A 66 17.84 -6.79 -7.64
CA LYS A 66 19.29 -6.54 -7.61
C LYS A 66 19.64 -5.38 -6.68
N LYS A 67 20.67 -5.55 -5.84
CA LYS A 67 21.18 -4.51 -4.95
C LYS A 67 22.60 -4.12 -5.34
N ARG A 68 22.92 -2.83 -5.21
CA ARG A 68 24.27 -2.33 -5.39
C ARG A 68 25.25 -3.02 -4.44
N LYS A 69 26.42 -3.41 -4.94
CA LYS A 69 27.48 -3.96 -4.08
C LYS A 69 27.97 -2.91 -3.09
N LYS A 70 28.41 -3.35 -1.90
CA LYS A 70 28.95 -2.45 -0.86
C LYS A 70 30.20 -1.68 -1.32
N GLU A 71 31.00 -2.28 -2.19
CA GLU A 71 32.17 -1.61 -2.79
C GLU A 71 31.78 -0.43 -3.66
N VAL A 72 30.69 -0.55 -4.45
CA VAL A 72 30.16 0.52 -5.30
C VAL A 72 29.60 1.65 -4.45
N GLU A 73 28.87 1.34 -3.38
CA GLU A 73 28.37 2.34 -2.44
C GLU A 73 29.50 3.09 -1.72
N THR A 74 30.54 2.36 -1.31
CA THR A 74 31.73 2.94 -0.67
C THR A 74 32.48 3.85 -1.64
N TRP A 75 32.60 3.44 -2.91
CA TRP A 75 33.20 4.23 -3.96
C TRP A 75 32.43 5.52 -4.24
N LEU A 76 31.11 5.47 -4.41
CA LEU A 76 30.28 6.67 -4.61
C LEU A 76 30.41 7.66 -3.44
N LYS A 77 30.43 7.18 -2.19
CA LYS A 77 30.68 8.02 -1.01
C LYS A 77 32.06 8.69 -1.06
N ASN A 78 33.09 7.95 -1.47
CA ASN A 78 34.44 8.47 -1.61
C ASN A 78 34.56 9.50 -2.75
N VAL A 79 33.88 9.29 -3.87
CA VAL A 79 33.81 10.26 -4.98
C VAL A 79 33.14 11.56 -4.52
N GLN A 80 31.99 11.47 -3.85
CA GLN A 80 31.29 12.63 -3.31
C GLN A 80 32.11 13.39 -2.24
N HIS A 81 32.82 12.66 -1.38
CA HIS A 81 33.74 13.28 -0.42
C HIS A 81 34.90 13.99 -1.13
N LYS A 82 35.52 13.36 -2.14
CA LYS A 82 36.63 13.94 -2.89
C LYS A 82 36.21 15.19 -3.67
N LYS A 83 35.02 15.19 -4.27
CA LYS A 83 34.43 16.38 -4.92
C LYS A 83 34.32 17.58 -3.95
N ARG A 84 33.83 17.35 -2.73
CA ARG A 84 33.76 18.38 -1.68
C ARG A 84 35.13 18.85 -1.21
N GLU A 85 36.08 17.93 -1.04
CA GLU A 85 37.45 18.23 -0.59
C GLU A 85 38.19 19.10 -1.61
N VAL A 86 38.15 18.71 -2.89
CA VAL A 86 38.76 19.49 -4.00
C VAL A 86 38.13 20.88 -4.09
N HIS A 87 36.81 20.97 -3.98
CA HIS A 87 36.09 22.25 -3.99
C HIS A 87 36.44 23.14 -2.79
N GLN A 88 36.46 22.62 -1.56
CA GLN A 88 36.83 23.41 -0.37
C GLN A 88 38.30 23.85 -0.38
N HIS A 89 39.21 22.99 -0.82
CA HIS A 89 40.64 23.32 -0.86
C HIS A 89 41.00 24.29 -1.99
N ILE A 90 40.23 24.28 -3.08
CA ILE A 90 40.46 25.16 -4.23
C ILE A 90 39.64 26.46 -4.15
N GLU A 91 38.37 26.48 -3.71
CA GLU A 91 37.55 27.71 -3.73
C GLU A 91 37.72 28.62 -2.49
N GLN A 92 37.63 28.07 -1.27
CA GLN A 92 37.67 28.91 -0.05
C GLN A 92 39.01 29.62 0.17
N LYS A 93 40.11 29.04 -0.31
CA LYS A 93 41.47 29.59 -0.10
C LYS A 93 41.87 30.61 -1.18
N VAL A 94 41.16 30.63 -2.31
CA VAL A 94 41.33 31.62 -3.39
C VAL A 94 40.63 32.93 -3.04
N GLY A 95 39.44 32.84 -2.41
CA GLY A 95 38.70 34.01 -1.92
C GLY A 95 39.41 34.76 -0.78
N GLN A 96 40.31 34.12 -0.02
CA GLN A 96 40.95 34.71 1.16
C GLN A 96 42.25 35.50 0.91
N ARG A 97 42.78 35.56 -0.33
CA ARG A 97 44.01 36.29 -0.71
C ARG A 97 45.15 36.24 0.35
N ARG A 98 45.39 35.10 0.99
CA ARG A 98 46.57 34.90 1.86
C ARG A 98 47.69 34.29 1.02
N TYR A 99 48.86 34.93 0.99
CA TYR A 99 50.04 34.46 0.27
C TYR A 99 50.57 33.16 0.91
N PHE A 100 50.43 32.03 0.21
CA PHE A 100 50.95 30.73 0.64
C PHE A 100 52.17 30.30 -0.21
N SER A 101 53.05 29.47 0.36
CA SER A 101 54.22 28.94 -0.35
C SER A 101 53.80 28.16 -1.61
N ARG A 102 54.38 28.55 -2.76
CA ARG A 102 54.23 27.89 -4.06
C ARG A 102 54.41 26.37 -3.95
N SER A 103 55.51 25.92 -3.37
CA SER A 103 55.82 24.47 -3.25
C SER A 103 54.75 23.66 -2.50
N TRP A 104 54.03 24.27 -1.56
CA TRP A 104 52.96 23.60 -0.82
C TRP A 104 51.68 23.41 -1.65
N PHE A 105 51.30 24.41 -2.45
CA PHE A 105 50.11 24.34 -3.29
C PHE A 105 50.27 23.32 -4.42
N LEU A 106 51.45 23.25 -5.04
CA LEU A 106 51.78 22.22 -6.03
C LEU A 106 51.61 20.81 -5.45
N ARG A 107 52.11 20.57 -4.23
CA ARG A 107 51.97 19.27 -3.55
C ARG A 107 50.52 18.88 -3.28
N ILE A 108 49.63 19.85 -3.05
CA ILE A 108 48.20 19.60 -2.88
C ILE A 108 47.54 19.22 -4.19
N VAL A 109 47.84 19.95 -5.28
CA VAL A 109 47.34 19.63 -6.61
C VAL A 109 47.81 18.24 -7.02
N GLU A 110 49.10 17.93 -6.89
CA GLU A 110 49.67 16.61 -7.20
C GLU A 110 49.07 15.48 -6.35
N LYS A 111 48.84 15.73 -5.05
CA LYS A 111 48.19 14.78 -4.15
C LYS A 111 46.76 14.47 -4.62
N ASN A 112 45.96 15.51 -4.88
CA ASN A 112 44.58 15.34 -5.35
C ASN A 112 44.54 14.66 -6.73
N THR A 113 45.45 15.01 -7.65
CA THR A 113 45.56 14.38 -8.96
C THR A 113 45.80 12.86 -8.84
N ARG A 114 46.63 12.44 -7.88
CA ARG A 114 46.89 11.03 -7.59
C ARG A 114 45.67 10.32 -7.00
N GLU A 115 45.05 10.92 -5.99
CA GLU A 115 43.88 10.33 -5.32
C GLU A 115 42.66 10.22 -6.25
N VAL A 116 42.46 11.21 -7.14
CA VAL A 116 41.44 11.14 -8.19
C VAL A 116 41.77 10.02 -9.19
N ALA A 117 43.04 9.85 -9.56
CA ALA A 117 43.45 8.74 -10.43
C ALA A 117 43.19 7.37 -9.79
N GLU A 118 43.44 7.21 -8.49
CA GLU A 118 43.13 5.98 -7.75
C GLU A 118 41.63 5.70 -7.70
N LEU A 119 40.79 6.75 -7.56
CA LEU A 119 39.34 6.59 -7.60
C LEU A 119 38.84 6.18 -8.99
N ILE A 120 39.42 6.71 -10.07
CA ILE A 120 39.10 6.29 -11.44
C ILE A 120 39.39 4.79 -11.62
N GLU A 121 40.57 4.32 -11.18
CA GLU A 121 40.92 2.90 -11.27
C GLU A 121 39.98 2.01 -10.43
N LYS A 122 39.66 2.43 -9.20
CA LYS A 122 38.71 1.71 -8.33
C LYS A 122 37.28 1.72 -8.86
N GLY A 123 36.93 2.64 -9.76
CA GLY A 123 35.62 2.76 -10.39
C GLY A 123 35.40 1.85 -11.61
N ARG A 124 36.37 1.00 -11.98
CA ARG A 124 36.27 0.12 -13.15
C ARG A 124 35.34 -1.08 -12.94
N PHE A 125 35.21 -1.58 -11.71
CA PHE A 125 34.33 -2.70 -11.30
C PHE A 125 34.23 -3.85 -12.32
N SER A 126 35.32 -4.60 -12.51
CA SER A 126 35.39 -5.72 -13.47
C SER A 126 34.45 -6.88 -13.16
N GLU A 127 33.95 -7.00 -11.93
CA GLU A 127 33.02 -8.05 -11.50
C GLU A 127 31.54 -7.60 -11.50
N GLY A 128 31.24 -6.44 -12.11
CA GLY A 128 29.89 -5.87 -12.18
C GLY A 128 29.45 -5.10 -10.93
N LEU A 129 28.43 -4.25 -11.09
CA LEU A 129 28.00 -3.24 -10.09
C LEU A 129 26.97 -3.75 -9.06
N LEU A 130 26.34 -4.88 -9.36
CA LEU A 130 25.15 -5.38 -8.67
C LEU A 130 25.39 -6.79 -8.15
N THR A 131 24.64 -7.14 -7.12
CA THR A 131 24.49 -8.50 -6.61
C THR A 131 23.02 -8.85 -6.61
N ASP A 132 22.69 -10.08 -7.02
CA ASP A 132 21.34 -10.60 -6.93
C ASP A 132 20.94 -10.71 -5.46
N VAL A 133 19.74 -10.22 -5.14
CA VAL A 133 19.18 -10.29 -3.80
C VAL A 133 17.92 -11.15 -3.89
N HIS A 134 18.05 -12.42 -3.51
CA HIS A 134 16.93 -13.20 -3.02
C HIS A 134 16.67 -12.79 -1.56
N GLU A 135 16.09 -11.62 -1.38
CA GLU A 135 15.41 -11.29 -0.11
C GLU A 135 13.93 -11.58 -0.36
N ASP A 136 13.51 -12.79 0.02
CA ASP A 136 12.10 -13.09 0.29
C ASP A 136 11.69 -12.24 1.51
N GLN A 137 11.47 -10.94 1.32
CA GLN A 137 10.81 -10.08 2.31
C GLN A 137 9.30 -10.24 2.16
N GLU A 138 8.80 -11.44 2.46
CA GLU A 138 7.40 -11.56 2.89
C GLU A 138 7.37 -11.35 4.40
N ALA A 139 6.64 -10.33 4.84
CA ALA A 139 6.43 -10.07 6.26
C ALA A 139 5.56 -11.19 6.83
N VAL A 140 5.90 -11.71 8.03
CA VAL A 140 5.01 -12.59 8.80
C VAL A 140 3.66 -11.89 8.93
N LEU A 141 2.59 -12.57 8.52
CA LEU A 141 1.24 -12.04 8.55
C LEU A 141 0.68 -12.24 9.96
N LEU A 142 1.29 -11.58 10.96
CA LEU A 142 1.07 -11.77 12.40
C LEU A 142 -0.36 -12.25 12.75
N ALA A 143 -0.52 -13.57 12.84
CA ALA A 143 -1.83 -14.15 13.04
C ALA A 143 -2.38 -13.81 14.44
N THR A 144 -3.61 -13.33 14.53
CA THR A 144 -4.30 -13.16 15.82
C THR A 144 -4.55 -14.53 16.45
N PRO A 145 -4.33 -14.73 17.77
CA PRO A 145 -4.52 -16.04 18.40
C PRO A 145 -5.89 -16.65 18.09
N LEU A 146 -5.91 -17.88 17.55
CA LEU A 146 -7.16 -18.64 17.38
C LEU A 146 -7.76 -19.01 18.73
N VAL A 147 -9.03 -18.65 18.90
CA VAL A 147 -9.87 -19.08 20.02
C VAL A 147 -10.52 -20.42 19.68
N GLY A 148 -10.48 -21.35 20.63
CA GLY A 148 -11.02 -22.70 20.47
C GLY A 148 -9.96 -23.71 20.05
N GLN A 149 -9.68 -24.69 20.93
CA GLN A 149 -8.84 -25.84 20.59
C GLN A 149 -9.44 -26.66 19.44
N SER A 150 -10.78 -26.72 19.35
CA SER A 150 -11.45 -27.49 18.32
C SER A 150 -11.27 -26.89 16.92
N VAL A 151 -11.17 -25.56 16.76
CA VAL A 151 -10.83 -24.93 15.47
C VAL A 151 -9.47 -25.40 14.96
N LYS A 152 -8.47 -25.47 15.85
CA LYS A 152 -7.13 -25.97 15.50
C LYS A 152 -7.18 -27.42 15.05
N GLU A 153 -7.91 -28.26 15.76
CA GLU A 153 -8.07 -29.69 15.42
C GLU A 153 -8.90 -29.91 14.15
N ARG A 154 -9.96 -29.12 13.94
CA ARG A 154 -10.90 -29.28 12.83
C ARG A 154 -10.36 -28.81 11.50
N TYR A 155 -9.64 -27.69 11.47
CA TYR A 155 -9.24 -27.04 10.23
C TYR A 155 -7.73 -27.05 10.03
N LEU A 156 -6.93 -26.64 11.03
CA LEU A 156 -5.48 -26.60 10.85
C LEU A 156 -4.91 -28.00 10.63
N SER A 157 -5.32 -29.00 11.42
CA SER A 157 -4.86 -30.37 11.23
C SER A 157 -5.25 -30.94 9.86
N LYS A 158 -6.47 -30.70 9.39
CA LYS A 158 -6.93 -31.15 8.06
C LYS A 158 -6.14 -30.50 6.93
N ILE A 159 -5.94 -29.17 7.00
CA ILE A 159 -5.14 -28.46 5.99
C ILE A 159 -3.71 -28.98 6.01
N ARG A 160 -3.11 -29.19 7.19
CA ARG A 160 -1.75 -29.77 7.32
C ARG A 160 -1.65 -31.18 6.73
N GLU A 161 -2.64 -32.02 6.96
CA GLU A 161 -2.69 -33.37 6.39
C GLU A 161 -2.74 -33.31 4.86
N CYS A 162 -3.59 -32.44 4.30
CA CYS A 162 -3.66 -32.20 2.86
C CYS A 162 -2.33 -31.66 2.31
N LEU A 163 -1.69 -30.73 3.02
CA LEU A 163 -0.40 -30.16 2.62
C LEU A 163 0.75 -31.18 2.67
N LYS A 164 0.65 -32.25 3.49
CA LYS A 164 1.64 -33.34 3.53
C LYS A 164 1.37 -34.45 2.50
N ASN A 165 0.14 -34.56 1.99
CA ASN A 165 -0.20 -35.55 0.99
C ASN A 165 0.24 -35.07 -0.41
N ASP A 166 1.16 -35.80 -1.04
CA ASP A 166 1.69 -35.45 -2.38
C ASP A 166 0.64 -35.58 -3.50
N ASP A 167 -0.43 -36.34 -3.29
CA ASP A 167 -1.54 -36.47 -4.24
C ASP A 167 -2.46 -35.23 -4.25
N ILE A 168 -2.34 -34.36 -3.23
CA ILE A 168 -3.14 -33.14 -3.07
C ILE A 168 -2.27 -31.92 -3.32
N ALA A 169 -2.38 -31.35 -4.51
CA ALA A 169 -1.69 -30.15 -4.94
C ALA A 169 -2.54 -28.87 -4.79
N SER A 170 -3.86 -28.95 -4.70
CA SER A 170 -4.73 -27.77 -4.53
C SER A 170 -5.81 -27.95 -3.46
N ILE A 171 -5.95 -26.95 -2.58
CA ILE A 171 -6.90 -26.92 -1.48
C ILE A 171 -7.77 -25.67 -1.58
N GLY A 172 -9.09 -25.84 -1.55
CA GLY A 172 -10.06 -24.75 -1.45
C GLY A 172 -10.64 -24.66 -0.03
N VAL A 173 -10.56 -23.50 0.60
CA VAL A 173 -11.17 -23.22 1.91
C VAL A 173 -12.31 -22.23 1.69
N TYR A 174 -13.56 -22.67 1.91
CA TYR A 174 -14.73 -21.87 1.59
C TYR A 174 -15.73 -21.73 2.73
N GLY A 175 -16.55 -20.69 2.69
CA GLY A 175 -17.54 -20.36 3.73
C GLY A 175 -17.92 -18.89 3.75
N MET A 176 -18.93 -18.53 4.54
CA MET A 176 -19.51 -17.18 4.59
C MET A 176 -18.49 -16.07 4.86
N GLY A 177 -18.82 -14.82 4.51
CA GLY A 177 -18.05 -13.64 4.91
C GLY A 177 -17.89 -13.57 6.44
N GLY A 178 -16.72 -13.12 6.92
CA GLY A 178 -16.47 -12.93 8.37
C GLY A 178 -16.36 -14.22 9.20
N ILE A 179 -16.37 -15.41 8.57
CA ILE A 179 -16.31 -16.72 9.24
C ILE A 179 -14.90 -17.13 9.69
N GLY A 180 -13.86 -16.38 9.31
CA GLY A 180 -12.47 -16.63 9.73
C GLY A 180 -11.60 -17.46 8.77
N LYS A 181 -11.97 -17.58 7.49
CA LYS A 181 -11.17 -18.31 6.47
C LYS A 181 -9.74 -17.80 6.37
N THR A 182 -9.59 -16.49 6.15
CA THR A 182 -8.31 -15.80 6.08
C THR A 182 -7.52 -16.06 7.35
N THR A 183 -8.12 -15.88 8.54
CA THR A 183 -7.46 -16.16 9.82
C THR A 183 -6.93 -17.59 9.93
N ILE A 184 -7.71 -18.61 9.52
CA ILE A 184 -7.27 -20.02 9.54
C ILE A 184 -6.06 -20.22 8.62
N VAL A 185 -6.13 -19.70 7.40
CA VAL A 185 -5.07 -19.88 6.38
C VAL A 185 -3.81 -19.06 6.71
N THR A 186 -3.96 -17.88 7.31
CA THR A 186 -2.85 -17.09 7.85
C THR A 186 -2.07 -17.84 8.93
N HIS A 187 -2.72 -18.62 9.80
CA HIS A 187 -2.00 -19.45 10.78
C HIS A 187 -1.15 -20.53 10.11
N ILE A 188 -1.66 -21.14 9.04
CA ILE A 188 -0.90 -22.13 8.27
C ILE A 188 0.27 -21.45 7.56
N HIS A 189 0.04 -20.29 6.94
CA HIS A 189 1.09 -19.49 6.31
C HIS A 189 2.22 -19.17 7.30
N ASP A 190 1.90 -18.59 8.46
CA ASP A 190 2.90 -18.18 9.45
C ASP A 190 3.69 -19.39 10.01
N GLU A 191 3.04 -20.53 10.23
CA GLU A 191 3.70 -21.77 10.64
C GLU A 191 4.69 -22.28 9.58
N LEU A 192 4.28 -22.28 8.31
CA LEU A 192 5.13 -22.72 7.20
C LEU A 192 6.30 -21.76 6.98
N PHE A 193 6.06 -20.45 7.13
CA PHE A 193 7.09 -19.43 7.04
C PHE A 193 8.15 -19.58 8.14
N GLN A 194 7.73 -19.95 9.35
CA GLN A 194 8.63 -20.21 10.49
C GLN A 194 9.32 -21.59 10.41
N SER A 195 8.80 -22.52 9.61
CA SER A 195 9.29 -23.90 9.48
C SER A 195 9.75 -24.21 8.05
N PRO A 196 10.89 -23.65 7.58
CA PRO A 196 11.34 -23.70 6.18
C PRO A 196 11.79 -25.09 5.68
N ARG A 197 11.43 -26.17 6.36
CA ARG A 197 11.79 -27.54 5.97
C ARG A 197 10.81 -28.15 4.98
N THR A 198 9.54 -27.73 5.00
CA THR A 198 8.46 -28.34 4.21
C THR A 198 8.32 -27.71 2.82
N PHE A 199 8.32 -26.38 2.74
CA PHE A 199 8.27 -25.61 1.49
C PHE A 199 9.49 -24.69 1.39
N ASP A 200 10.08 -24.59 0.20
CA ASP A 200 11.23 -23.73 -0.06
C ASP A 200 10.79 -22.27 -0.33
N HIS A 201 9.56 -22.09 -0.82
CA HIS A 201 8.98 -20.80 -1.13
C HIS A 201 7.53 -20.74 -0.67
N VAL A 202 7.19 -19.74 0.11
CA VAL A 202 5.83 -19.44 0.56
C VAL A 202 5.46 -18.10 -0.04
N TYR A 203 4.28 -18.01 -0.66
CA TYR A 203 3.80 -16.81 -1.32
C TYR A 203 2.36 -16.52 -0.91
N TRP A 204 2.05 -15.26 -0.62
CA TRP A 204 0.72 -14.80 -0.26
C TRP A 204 0.20 -13.71 -1.19
N VAL A 205 -0.97 -13.93 -1.78
CA VAL A 205 -1.65 -12.96 -2.65
C VAL A 205 -3.08 -12.76 -2.16
N THR A 206 -3.37 -11.55 -1.68
CA THR A 206 -4.76 -11.13 -1.43
C THR A 206 -5.40 -10.65 -2.72
N VAL A 207 -6.59 -11.16 -3.03
CA VAL A 207 -7.34 -10.92 -4.25
C VAL A 207 -8.60 -10.14 -3.89
N SER A 208 -8.78 -8.96 -4.50
CA SER A 208 -9.99 -8.15 -4.31
C SER A 208 -11.14 -8.65 -5.18
N GLN A 209 -12.37 -8.30 -4.82
CA GLN A 209 -13.60 -8.55 -5.58
C GLN A 209 -13.49 -8.07 -7.02
N GLU A 210 -12.78 -6.96 -7.27
CA GLU A 210 -12.57 -6.44 -8.62
C GLU A 210 -11.38 -7.12 -9.32
N SER A 211 -11.30 -8.44 -9.23
CA SER A 211 -10.26 -9.26 -9.86
C SER A 211 -10.67 -9.76 -11.25
N TYR A 212 -9.68 -9.80 -12.12
CA TYR A 212 -9.67 -10.33 -13.47
C TYR A 212 -8.30 -10.97 -13.69
N ILE A 213 -8.18 -11.82 -14.70
CA ILE A 213 -7.01 -12.67 -14.86
C ILE A 213 -5.69 -11.88 -14.89
N GLN A 214 -5.62 -10.76 -15.60
CA GLN A 214 -4.41 -9.93 -15.67
C GLN A 214 -4.05 -9.33 -14.30
N LYS A 215 -5.01 -8.77 -13.55
CA LYS A 215 -4.74 -8.23 -12.21
C LYS A 215 -4.28 -9.32 -11.24
N LEU A 216 -4.85 -10.52 -11.32
CA LEU A 216 -4.37 -11.66 -10.54
C LEU A 216 -2.91 -12.01 -10.93
N GLN A 217 -2.60 -12.06 -12.22
CA GLN A 217 -1.24 -12.27 -12.72
C GLN A 217 -0.28 -11.17 -12.26
N ASP A 218 -0.69 -9.88 -12.26
CA ASP A 218 0.12 -8.77 -11.76
C ASP A 218 0.41 -8.92 -10.26
N ASN A 219 -0.61 -9.29 -9.48
CA ASN A 219 -0.45 -9.50 -8.04
C ASN A 219 0.49 -10.68 -7.74
N ILE A 220 0.38 -11.79 -8.47
CA ILE A 220 1.29 -12.94 -8.35
C ILE A 220 2.70 -12.53 -8.77
N ALA A 221 2.86 -11.88 -9.93
CA ALA A 221 4.16 -11.42 -10.43
C ALA A 221 4.86 -10.50 -9.42
N LYS A 222 4.12 -9.60 -8.78
CA LYS A 222 4.65 -8.71 -7.75
C LYS A 222 5.27 -9.48 -6.58
N VAL A 223 4.58 -10.51 -6.07
CA VAL A 223 5.07 -11.35 -4.97
C VAL A 223 6.26 -12.22 -5.40
N LEU A 224 6.28 -12.66 -6.67
CA LEU A 224 7.42 -13.38 -7.25
C LEU A 224 8.61 -12.48 -7.60
N GLY A 225 8.48 -11.15 -7.52
CA GLY A 225 9.49 -10.19 -7.95
C GLY A 225 9.69 -10.14 -9.48
N LEU A 226 8.67 -10.50 -10.26
CA LEU A 226 8.68 -10.54 -11.71
C LEU A 226 8.13 -9.25 -12.32
N THR A 227 8.76 -8.81 -13.42
CA THR A 227 8.24 -7.75 -14.28
C THR A 227 7.93 -8.33 -15.65
N PHE A 228 6.68 -8.17 -16.11
CA PHE A 228 6.28 -8.73 -17.40
C PHE A 228 6.97 -8.03 -18.56
N SER A 229 7.55 -8.82 -19.46
CA SER A 229 8.17 -8.28 -20.69
C SER A 229 7.09 -7.79 -21.67
N TYR A 230 5.91 -8.41 -21.65
CA TYR A 230 4.78 -8.09 -22.52
C TYR A 230 3.50 -7.86 -21.68
N PRO A 231 3.37 -6.69 -21.02
CA PRO A 231 2.34 -6.47 -20.01
C PRO A 231 0.90 -6.46 -20.53
N LYS A 232 0.69 -6.39 -21.86
CA LYS A 232 -0.63 -6.39 -22.51
C LYS A 232 -1.03 -7.75 -23.12
N ASP A 233 -0.18 -8.76 -23.05
CA ASP A 233 -0.38 -10.05 -23.72
C ASP A 233 -0.55 -11.17 -22.69
N ASP A 234 -1.80 -11.61 -22.51
CA ASP A 234 -2.17 -12.60 -21.49
C ASP A 234 -1.44 -13.93 -21.65
N ILE A 235 -1.20 -14.35 -22.90
CA ILE A 235 -0.53 -15.62 -23.20
C ILE A 235 0.93 -15.54 -22.76
N LYS A 236 1.60 -14.42 -23.05
CA LYS A 236 2.99 -14.22 -22.64
C LYS A 236 3.13 -14.04 -21.14
N ARG A 237 2.24 -13.29 -20.50
CA ARG A 237 2.20 -13.12 -19.03
C ARG A 237 2.06 -14.47 -18.33
N ARG A 238 1.11 -15.29 -18.79
CA ARG A 238 0.92 -16.67 -18.34
C ARG A 238 2.19 -17.50 -18.49
N ALA A 239 2.82 -17.47 -19.67
CA ALA A 239 4.04 -18.23 -19.93
C ALA A 239 5.22 -17.80 -19.04
N GLU A 240 5.34 -16.50 -18.75
CA GLU A 240 6.36 -15.96 -17.85
C GLU A 240 6.15 -16.44 -16.41
N LEU A 241 4.90 -16.43 -15.90
CA LEU A 241 4.56 -16.99 -14.57
C LEU A 241 4.84 -18.49 -14.50
N MET A 242 4.41 -19.26 -15.50
CA MET A 242 4.67 -20.71 -15.55
C MET A 242 6.17 -21.00 -15.54
N LYS A 243 6.96 -20.24 -16.31
CA LYS A 243 8.40 -20.41 -16.38
C LYS A 243 9.08 -20.13 -15.04
N ASP A 244 8.64 -19.12 -14.30
CA ASP A 244 9.23 -18.78 -13.02
C ASP A 244 8.83 -19.78 -11.93
N LEU A 245 7.53 -20.02 -11.74
CA LEU A 245 7.03 -21.02 -10.79
C LEU A 245 7.56 -22.42 -11.08
N GLY A 246 7.74 -22.77 -12.36
CA GLY A 246 8.33 -24.04 -12.79
C GLY A 246 9.80 -24.23 -12.42
N LYS A 247 10.52 -23.17 -12.01
CA LYS A 247 11.87 -23.29 -11.45
C LYS A 247 11.87 -23.42 -9.92
N LYS A 248 10.79 -22.99 -9.27
CA LYS A 248 10.63 -23.04 -7.81
C LYS A 248 10.29 -24.48 -7.41
N LYS A 249 11.12 -25.07 -6.55
CA LYS A 249 10.82 -26.37 -5.94
C LYS A 249 9.96 -26.14 -4.71
N ARG A 250 9.02 -27.05 -4.43
CA ARG A 250 8.18 -27.06 -3.22
C ARG A 250 7.69 -25.66 -2.85
N PHE A 251 7.08 -24.97 -3.80
CA PHE A 251 6.45 -23.68 -3.51
C PHE A 251 5.04 -23.90 -2.98
N ILE A 252 4.53 -22.95 -2.20
CA ILE A 252 3.11 -22.86 -1.85
C ILE A 252 2.62 -21.45 -2.14
N LEU A 253 1.51 -21.35 -2.89
CA LEU A 253 0.87 -20.09 -3.22
C LEU A 253 -0.50 -20.03 -2.52
N PHE A 254 -0.68 -19.03 -1.66
CA PHE A 254 -1.95 -18.69 -1.05
C PHE A 254 -2.63 -17.60 -1.89
N LEU A 255 -3.81 -17.90 -2.42
CA LEU A 255 -4.71 -16.93 -3.04
C LEU A 255 -5.86 -16.67 -2.06
N ASP A 256 -5.75 -15.58 -1.32
CA ASP A 256 -6.72 -15.18 -0.31
C ASP A 256 -7.83 -14.33 -0.93
N ASP A 257 -9.07 -14.64 -0.56
CA ASP A 257 -10.31 -13.97 -0.93
C ASP A 257 -10.65 -13.96 -2.43
N MET A 258 -10.63 -15.14 -3.05
CA MET A 258 -11.01 -15.29 -4.46
C MET A 258 -12.53 -15.11 -4.67
N TRP A 259 -12.91 -14.18 -5.55
CA TRP A 259 -14.31 -13.91 -5.91
C TRP A 259 -14.77 -14.53 -7.24
N LYS A 260 -13.83 -14.74 -8.18
CA LYS A 260 -14.09 -15.33 -9.49
C LYS A 260 -13.17 -16.52 -9.71
N ALA A 261 -13.67 -17.55 -10.38
CA ALA A 261 -12.88 -18.71 -10.73
C ALA A 261 -12.04 -18.44 -11.98
N PHE A 262 -10.75 -18.80 -11.91
CA PHE A 262 -9.84 -18.82 -13.05
C PHE A 262 -9.13 -20.17 -13.04
N SER A 263 -9.06 -20.88 -14.17
CA SER A 263 -8.27 -22.11 -14.18
C SER A 263 -6.82 -21.77 -13.80
N PRO A 264 -6.19 -22.49 -12.85
CA PRO A 264 -4.79 -22.23 -12.47
C PRO A 264 -3.86 -22.22 -13.68
N GLU A 265 -4.13 -23.09 -14.66
CA GLU A 265 -3.40 -23.17 -15.91
C GLU A 265 -3.49 -21.86 -16.71
N GLN A 266 -4.68 -21.27 -16.81
CA GLN A 266 -4.92 -20.01 -17.52
C GLN A 266 -4.19 -18.84 -16.84
N VAL A 267 -4.17 -18.81 -15.51
CA VAL A 267 -3.43 -17.79 -14.75
C VAL A 267 -1.92 -17.95 -14.98
N GLY A 268 -1.44 -19.18 -15.09
CA GLY A 268 -0.02 -19.52 -15.21
C GLY A 268 0.55 -20.17 -13.96
N ILE A 269 -0.30 -20.76 -13.12
CA ILE A 269 0.05 -21.45 -11.88
C ILE A 269 0.24 -22.94 -12.20
N LEU A 270 1.45 -23.45 -11.95
CA LEU A 270 1.81 -24.85 -12.17
C LEU A 270 1.54 -25.70 -10.92
N VAL A 271 0.26 -25.99 -10.65
CA VAL A 271 -0.18 -26.81 -9.51
C VAL A 271 0.37 -28.25 -9.65
N GLY A 272 1.01 -28.77 -8.60
CA GLY A 272 1.54 -30.15 -8.54
C GLY A 272 2.90 -30.35 -9.21
N VAL A 273 3.36 -29.40 -10.03
CA VAL A 273 4.70 -29.45 -10.63
C VAL A 273 5.75 -29.11 -9.58
N ASN A 274 6.84 -29.89 -9.50
CA ASN A 274 7.89 -29.74 -8.49
C ASN A 274 7.38 -29.70 -7.04
N ALA A 275 6.28 -30.42 -6.75
CA ALA A 275 5.58 -30.38 -5.46
C ALA A 275 5.04 -28.98 -5.08
N GLY A 276 4.72 -28.16 -6.08
CA GLY A 276 4.04 -26.88 -5.90
C GLY A 276 2.59 -27.05 -5.43
N LYS A 277 2.19 -26.31 -4.40
CA LYS A 277 0.84 -26.34 -3.84
C LYS A 277 0.10 -25.00 -3.97
N LEU A 278 -1.22 -25.08 -4.11
CA LEU A 278 -2.12 -23.95 -4.19
C LEU A 278 -3.15 -24.03 -3.06
N VAL A 279 -3.32 -22.96 -2.30
CA VAL A 279 -4.39 -22.82 -1.30
C VAL A 279 -5.22 -21.61 -1.66
N VAL A 280 -6.53 -21.80 -1.79
CA VAL A 280 -7.48 -20.75 -2.15
C VAL A 280 -8.44 -20.53 -0.99
N THR A 281 -8.67 -19.29 -0.57
CA THR A 281 -9.83 -18.96 0.28
C THR A 281 -10.90 -18.25 -0.56
N THR A 282 -12.18 -18.53 -0.29
CA THR A 282 -13.30 -17.91 -1.05
C THR A 282 -14.63 -18.01 -0.30
N ARG A 283 -15.61 -17.19 -0.66
CA ARG A 283 -17.00 -17.36 -0.18
C ARG A 283 -17.75 -18.48 -0.91
N SER A 284 -17.29 -18.91 -2.09
CA SER A 284 -18.04 -19.79 -3.00
C SER A 284 -17.35 -21.12 -3.27
N LEU A 285 -18.08 -22.24 -3.06
CA LEU A 285 -17.62 -23.56 -3.47
C LEU A 285 -17.39 -23.66 -4.98
N ASP A 286 -18.16 -22.92 -5.79
CA ASP A 286 -18.00 -22.93 -7.24
C ASP A 286 -16.72 -22.25 -7.69
N VAL A 287 -16.23 -21.26 -6.92
CA VAL A 287 -14.89 -20.69 -7.15
C VAL A 287 -13.82 -21.76 -6.86
N CYS A 288 -13.92 -22.52 -5.77
CA CYS A 288 -12.99 -23.63 -5.52
C CYS A 288 -13.00 -24.66 -6.67
N ARG A 289 -14.19 -25.01 -7.17
CA ARG A 289 -14.33 -25.94 -8.31
C ARG A 289 -13.69 -25.38 -9.58
N GLY A 290 -13.94 -24.12 -9.91
CA GLY A 290 -13.38 -23.50 -11.12
C GLY A 290 -11.89 -23.13 -11.01
N MET A 291 -11.33 -23.13 -9.80
CA MET A 291 -9.88 -23.08 -9.54
C MET A 291 -9.25 -24.48 -9.53
N ASP A 292 -9.99 -25.53 -9.92
CA ASP A 292 -9.55 -26.92 -9.92
C ASP A 292 -8.97 -27.38 -8.56
N CYS A 293 -9.57 -26.93 -7.45
CA CYS A 293 -9.20 -27.36 -6.11
C CYS A 293 -9.57 -28.84 -5.90
N GLN A 294 -8.57 -29.68 -5.64
CA GLN A 294 -8.73 -31.12 -5.45
C GLN A 294 -9.40 -31.47 -4.10
N HIS A 295 -9.12 -30.69 -3.06
CA HIS A 295 -9.74 -30.87 -1.75
C HIS A 295 -10.40 -29.59 -1.26
N ASN A 296 -11.68 -29.67 -0.90
CA ASN A 296 -12.48 -28.50 -0.51
C ASN A 296 -12.94 -28.61 0.95
N ILE A 297 -12.55 -27.65 1.77
CA ILE A 297 -12.82 -27.58 3.20
C ILE A 297 -13.84 -26.47 3.45
N LYS A 298 -15.04 -26.85 3.91
CA LYS A 298 -16.05 -25.89 4.34
C LYS A 298 -15.76 -25.43 5.77
N VAL A 299 -15.58 -24.13 5.95
CA VAL A 299 -15.53 -23.51 7.27
C VAL A 299 -16.97 -23.31 7.74
N GLU A 300 -17.28 -23.82 8.93
CA GLU A 300 -18.60 -23.72 9.56
C GLU A 300 -18.55 -22.68 10.68
N PRO A 301 -19.69 -22.13 11.11
CA PRO A 301 -19.74 -21.24 12.24
C PRO A 301 -19.18 -21.89 13.52
N LEU A 302 -18.67 -21.06 14.43
CA LEU A 302 -18.17 -21.49 15.73
C LEU A 302 -19.26 -22.22 16.52
N LEU A 303 -18.86 -23.22 17.30
CA LEU A 303 -19.76 -23.84 18.28
C LEU A 303 -20.20 -22.80 19.31
N VAL A 304 -21.33 -23.06 19.98
CA VAL A 304 -21.89 -22.16 21.00
C VAL A 304 -20.87 -21.86 22.10
N GLU A 305 -20.11 -22.87 22.53
CA GLU A 305 -19.09 -22.77 23.57
C GLU A 305 -17.90 -21.92 23.09
N GLU A 306 -17.40 -22.17 21.87
CA GLU A 306 -16.28 -21.43 21.29
C GLU A 306 -16.65 -19.97 20.97
N ALA A 307 -17.88 -19.75 20.50
CA ALA A 307 -18.45 -18.43 20.28
C ALA A 307 -18.57 -17.65 21.58
N TRP A 308 -18.95 -18.32 22.68
CA TRP A 308 -19.02 -17.73 24.00
C TRP A 308 -17.64 -17.39 24.55
N ASP A 309 -16.65 -18.28 24.40
CA ASP A 309 -15.26 -18.03 24.80
C ASP A 309 -14.69 -16.82 24.06
N LEU A 310 -14.89 -16.74 22.74
CA LEU A 310 -14.49 -15.59 21.93
C LEU A 310 -15.21 -14.30 22.37
N PHE A 311 -16.52 -14.38 22.64
CA PHE A 311 -17.30 -13.24 23.14
C PHE A 311 -16.72 -12.69 24.44
N MET A 312 -16.47 -13.57 25.41
CA MET A 312 -15.90 -13.18 26.72
C MET A 312 -14.49 -12.62 26.61
N GLU A 313 -13.64 -13.20 25.74
CA GLU A 313 -12.31 -12.66 25.48
C GLU A 313 -12.39 -11.21 24.95
N LYS A 314 -13.26 -10.94 23.98
CA LYS A 314 -13.36 -9.62 23.36
C LYS A 314 -14.11 -8.61 24.22
N LEU A 315 -15.03 -9.05 25.06
CA LEU A 315 -15.73 -8.20 26.03
C LEU A 315 -14.75 -7.64 27.08
N GLY A 316 -13.69 -8.38 27.38
CA GLY A 316 -12.59 -7.96 28.23
C GLY A 316 -12.89 -8.00 29.74
N PRO A 317 -11.85 -8.04 30.58
CA PRO A 317 -11.97 -8.29 32.02
C PRO A 317 -12.60 -7.12 32.81
N GLU A 318 -12.64 -5.93 32.22
CA GLU A 318 -13.29 -4.76 32.81
C GLU A 318 -14.81 -4.94 32.91
N THR A 319 -15.43 -5.69 31.99
CA THR A 319 -16.88 -5.91 31.96
C THR A 319 -17.25 -7.15 32.78
N ARG A 320 -17.33 -7.00 34.10
CA ARG A 320 -17.74 -8.10 34.98
C ARG A 320 -19.24 -8.38 34.84
N LEU A 321 -19.58 -9.63 34.51
CA LEU A 321 -20.97 -10.06 34.37
C LEU A 321 -21.49 -10.65 35.68
N THR A 322 -22.66 -10.20 36.12
CA THR A 322 -23.44 -10.91 37.13
C THR A 322 -24.13 -12.12 36.48
N PRO A 323 -24.54 -13.16 37.24
CA PRO A 323 -25.18 -14.35 36.65
C PRO A 323 -26.37 -14.02 35.73
N LYS A 324 -27.21 -13.05 36.13
CA LYS A 324 -28.35 -12.60 35.32
C LYS A 324 -27.95 -11.88 34.04
N VAL A 325 -26.84 -11.14 34.06
CA VAL A 325 -26.30 -10.45 32.88
C VAL A 325 -25.63 -11.47 31.94
N GLU A 326 -24.95 -12.48 32.50
CA GLU A 326 -24.31 -13.55 31.72
C GLU A 326 -25.33 -14.32 30.86
N GLU A 327 -26.52 -14.61 31.39
CA GLU A 327 -27.60 -15.25 30.61
C GLU A 327 -28.04 -14.40 29.40
N ILE A 328 -28.09 -13.08 29.58
CA ILE A 328 -28.43 -12.14 28.50
C ILE A 328 -27.27 -12.06 27.50
N ALA A 329 -26.03 -11.96 27.98
CA ALA A 329 -24.83 -11.93 27.14
C ALA A 329 -24.68 -13.20 26.29
N LYS A 330 -24.96 -14.38 26.86
CA LYS A 330 -25.02 -15.65 26.12
C LYS A 330 -26.10 -15.62 25.04
N SER A 331 -27.24 -15.00 25.32
CA SER A 331 -28.29 -14.83 24.31
C SER A 331 -27.83 -13.91 23.18
N ILE A 332 -27.18 -12.78 23.48
CA ILE A 332 -26.60 -11.87 22.48
C ILE A 332 -25.54 -12.59 21.63
N SER A 333 -24.65 -13.37 22.25
CA SER A 333 -23.64 -14.16 21.53
C SER A 333 -24.29 -15.16 20.55
N LYS A 334 -25.42 -15.78 20.92
CA LYS A 334 -26.17 -16.68 20.03
C LYS A 334 -26.78 -15.95 18.82
N GLU A 335 -27.24 -14.71 18.98
CA GLU A 335 -27.75 -13.90 17.85
C GLU A 335 -26.64 -13.58 16.83
N CYS A 336 -25.36 -13.76 17.16
CA CYS A 336 -24.25 -13.61 16.21
C CYS A 336 -24.04 -14.87 15.32
N ALA A 337 -24.88 -15.90 15.48
CA ALA A 337 -24.89 -17.12 14.66
C ALA A 337 -23.54 -17.84 14.52
N GLY A 338 -22.65 -17.72 15.51
CA GLY A 338 -21.32 -18.35 15.48
C GLY A 338 -20.31 -17.69 14.53
N LEU A 339 -20.61 -16.51 13.97
CA LEU A 339 -19.70 -15.79 13.06
C LEU A 339 -18.67 -14.98 13.87
N PRO A 340 -17.36 -15.26 13.76
CA PRO A 340 -16.33 -14.56 14.53
C PRO A 340 -16.38 -13.04 14.40
N LEU A 341 -16.53 -12.48 13.20
CA LEU A 341 -16.58 -11.02 13.00
C LEU A 341 -17.77 -10.38 13.74
N ALA A 342 -18.95 -11.00 13.67
CA ALA A 342 -20.16 -10.55 14.37
C ALA A 342 -20.00 -10.65 15.89
N ILE A 343 -19.42 -11.74 16.39
CA ILE A 343 -19.15 -11.94 17.81
C ILE A 343 -18.18 -10.88 18.32
N ILE A 344 -17.06 -10.66 17.62
CA ILE A 344 -16.01 -9.71 18.01
C ILE A 344 -16.59 -8.29 18.10
N THR A 345 -17.24 -7.83 17.03
CA THR A 345 -17.82 -6.46 16.97
C THR A 345 -18.92 -6.28 18.02
N THR A 346 -19.82 -7.25 18.17
CA THR A 346 -20.90 -7.21 19.17
C THR A 346 -20.35 -7.18 20.60
N ALA A 347 -19.40 -8.05 20.93
CA ALA A 347 -18.77 -8.07 22.25
C ALA A 347 -18.07 -6.74 22.55
N ARG A 348 -17.35 -6.17 21.58
CA ARG A 348 -16.69 -4.87 21.72
C ARG A 348 -17.67 -3.72 21.94
N SER A 349 -18.83 -3.75 21.28
CA SER A 349 -19.90 -2.74 21.49
C SER A 349 -20.56 -2.80 22.88
N MET A 350 -20.39 -3.92 23.60
CA MET A 350 -20.91 -4.14 24.95
C MET A 350 -19.84 -3.98 26.04
N ARG A 351 -18.60 -3.67 25.66
CA ARG A 351 -17.49 -3.47 26.59
C ARG A 351 -17.75 -2.27 27.51
N GLY A 352 -17.56 -2.46 28.82
CA GLY A 352 -17.82 -1.45 29.86
C GLY A 352 -19.29 -1.28 30.24
N VAL A 353 -20.23 -2.05 29.65
CA VAL A 353 -21.65 -1.99 30.00
C VAL A 353 -21.92 -2.85 31.24
N HIS A 354 -22.29 -2.22 32.36
CA HIS A 354 -22.56 -2.92 33.62
C HIS A 354 -24.04 -3.02 33.97
N ASN A 355 -24.87 -2.15 33.41
CA ASN A 355 -26.29 -2.06 33.75
C ASN A 355 -27.10 -3.16 33.04
N ILE A 356 -27.78 -4.02 33.81
CA ILE A 356 -28.63 -5.09 33.27
C ILE A 356 -29.73 -4.58 32.32
N HIS A 357 -30.24 -3.37 32.54
CA HIS A 357 -31.27 -2.79 31.69
C HIS A 357 -30.73 -2.50 30.28
N GLU A 358 -29.47 -2.05 30.17
CA GLU A 358 -28.81 -1.83 28.88
C GLU A 358 -28.53 -3.15 28.16
N TRP A 359 -28.19 -4.22 28.88
CA TRP A 359 -28.06 -5.57 28.32
C TRP A 359 -29.38 -6.12 27.77
N ARG A 360 -30.49 -5.92 28.48
CA ARG A 360 -31.82 -6.33 28.00
C ARG A 360 -32.25 -5.53 26.77
N ASN A 361 -31.98 -4.22 26.79
CA ASN A 361 -32.27 -3.35 25.65
C ASN A 361 -31.44 -3.75 24.42
N ALA A 362 -30.14 -4.01 24.61
CA ALA A 362 -29.24 -4.52 23.58
C ALA A 362 -29.78 -5.80 22.92
N LEU A 363 -30.19 -6.78 23.71
CA LEU A 363 -30.76 -8.03 23.18
C LEU A 363 -32.08 -7.78 22.42
N LYS A 364 -32.90 -6.82 22.88
CA LYS A 364 -34.13 -6.45 22.20
C LYS A 364 -33.83 -5.82 20.84
N GLU A 365 -32.96 -4.81 20.80
CA GLU A 365 -32.51 -4.13 19.57
C GLU A 365 -31.93 -5.13 18.55
N LEU A 366 -31.09 -6.07 19.01
CA LEU A 366 -30.49 -7.09 18.16
C LEU A 366 -31.52 -8.10 17.62
N ARG A 367 -32.68 -8.27 18.28
CA ARG A 367 -33.77 -9.14 17.81
C ARG A 367 -34.75 -8.43 16.88
N GLU A 368 -34.87 -7.12 17.00
CA GLU A 368 -35.75 -6.34 16.12
C GLU A 368 -35.33 -6.49 14.64
N PRO A 369 -36.28 -6.44 13.69
CA PRO A 369 -35.96 -6.48 12.27
C PRO A 369 -35.05 -5.31 11.89
N SER A 370 -33.95 -5.59 11.18
CA SER A 370 -33.02 -4.57 10.71
C SER A 370 -33.70 -3.66 9.70
N LYS A 371 -34.01 -2.42 10.09
CA LYS A 371 -34.47 -1.39 9.16
C LYS A 371 -33.30 -0.89 8.32
N GLY A 372 -33.52 -0.72 7.02
CA GLY A 372 -32.55 -0.14 6.11
C GLY A 372 -31.47 -1.09 5.59
N LEU A 373 -31.66 -2.40 5.71
CA LEU A 373 -30.90 -3.38 4.93
C LEU A 373 -31.74 -3.86 3.74
N ILE A 374 -31.14 -3.92 2.55
CA ILE A 374 -31.83 -4.27 1.30
C ILE A 374 -31.46 -5.71 0.82
N ASP A 375 -30.39 -6.30 1.34
CA ASP A 375 -29.77 -7.52 0.79
C ASP A 375 -30.07 -8.81 1.58
N MET A 376 -29.94 -9.95 0.90
CA MET A 376 -30.20 -11.33 1.37
C MET A 376 -29.17 -11.86 2.38
N GLU A 377 -28.03 -11.18 2.58
CA GLU A 377 -27.08 -11.44 3.69
C GLU A 377 -27.50 -10.75 5.02
N SER A 378 -28.79 -10.44 5.19
CA SER A 378 -29.34 -9.72 6.34
C SER A 378 -28.93 -10.31 7.70
N GLU A 379 -28.76 -11.63 7.78
CA GLU A 379 -28.36 -12.32 9.02
C GLU A 379 -26.90 -12.05 9.42
N VAL A 380 -26.00 -11.74 8.47
CA VAL A 380 -24.62 -11.32 8.78
C VAL A 380 -24.55 -9.85 9.11
N PHE A 381 -25.27 -9.03 8.35
CA PHE A 381 -25.25 -7.58 8.53
C PHE A 381 -25.97 -7.14 9.80
N LYS A 382 -26.97 -7.88 10.28
CA LYS A 382 -27.71 -7.53 11.50
C LYS A 382 -26.83 -7.31 12.74
N PRO A 383 -25.97 -8.24 13.18
CA PRO A 383 -25.10 -8.01 14.32
C PRO A 383 -24.06 -6.91 14.08
N LEU A 384 -23.55 -6.76 12.85
CA LEU A 384 -22.61 -5.69 12.50
C LEU A 384 -23.29 -4.31 12.56
N LYS A 385 -24.52 -4.21 12.06
CA LYS A 385 -25.34 -3.00 12.10
C LYS A 385 -25.67 -2.64 13.54
N PHE A 386 -25.98 -3.63 14.38
CA PHE A 386 -26.18 -3.43 15.81
C PHE A 386 -24.94 -2.77 16.46
N SER A 387 -23.72 -3.23 16.13
CA SER A 387 -22.49 -2.58 16.61
C SER A 387 -22.31 -1.15 16.06
N TYR A 388 -22.69 -0.91 14.80
CA TYR A 388 -22.68 0.43 14.19
C TYR A 388 -23.67 1.40 14.85
N ASP A 389 -24.90 0.96 15.10
CA ASP A 389 -25.94 1.78 15.73
C ASP A 389 -25.52 2.18 17.15
N ARG A 390 -24.87 1.26 17.88
CA ARG A 390 -24.36 1.50 19.24
C ARG A 390 -23.12 2.39 19.33
N LEU A 391 -22.57 2.84 18.20
CA LEU A 391 -21.58 3.93 18.23
C LEU A 391 -22.17 5.20 18.89
N ASN A 392 -23.49 5.41 18.77
CA ASN A 392 -24.24 6.49 19.43
C ASN A 392 -23.62 7.89 19.23
N ASP A 393 -22.91 8.07 18.11
CA ASP A 393 -22.20 9.28 17.73
C ASP A 393 -22.32 9.40 16.20
N GLU A 394 -23.18 10.31 15.75
CA GLU A 394 -23.48 10.50 14.32
C GLU A 394 -22.23 10.85 13.51
N THR A 395 -21.30 11.63 14.10
CA THR A 395 -20.02 11.93 13.46
C THR A 395 -19.20 10.66 13.25
N LEU A 396 -19.12 9.80 14.28
CA LEU A 396 -18.38 8.54 14.22
C LEU A 396 -18.98 7.57 13.20
N GLN A 397 -20.32 7.52 13.13
CA GLN A 397 -21.08 6.74 12.16
C GLN A 397 -20.83 7.22 10.72
N GLN A 398 -20.88 8.53 10.47
CA GLN A 398 -20.58 9.10 9.15
C GLN A 398 -19.11 8.90 8.76
N CYS A 399 -18.18 9.03 9.71
CA CYS A 399 -16.77 8.73 9.50
C CYS A 399 -16.54 7.26 9.08
N LEU A 400 -17.26 6.31 9.68
CA LEU A 400 -17.20 4.90 9.24
C LEU A 400 -17.75 4.74 7.83
N LEU A 401 -18.93 5.29 7.53
CA LEU A 401 -19.52 5.19 6.19
C LEU A 401 -18.61 5.82 5.12
N TYR A 402 -17.91 6.91 5.45
CA TYR A 402 -16.92 7.53 4.58
C TYR A 402 -15.81 6.55 4.15
N CYS A 403 -15.37 5.67 5.04
CA CYS A 403 -14.36 4.66 4.73
C CYS A 403 -14.83 3.66 3.65
N ALA A 404 -16.13 3.48 3.45
CA ALA A 404 -16.66 2.61 2.40
C ALA A 404 -16.44 3.17 0.97
N LEU A 405 -16.07 4.45 0.83
CA LEU A 405 -15.67 5.05 -0.45
C LEU A 405 -14.40 4.41 -1.02
N PHE A 406 -13.55 3.86 -0.16
CA PHE A 406 -12.32 3.21 -0.59
C PHE A 406 -12.62 1.80 -1.14
N PRO A 407 -11.79 1.29 -2.08
CA PRO A 407 -11.90 -0.09 -2.54
C PRO A 407 -11.76 -1.11 -1.41
N GLU A 408 -12.18 -2.34 -1.68
CA GLU A 408 -11.92 -3.47 -0.79
C GLU A 408 -10.41 -3.66 -0.53
N ASP A 409 -10.07 -4.09 0.69
CA ASP A 409 -8.71 -4.26 1.21
C ASP A 409 -7.78 -3.04 1.08
N HIS A 410 -8.33 -1.85 0.82
CA HIS A 410 -7.53 -0.64 0.71
C HIS A 410 -6.95 -0.25 2.07
N GLN A 411 -5.62 -0.20 2.15
CA GLN A 411 -4.93 0.39 3.28
C GLN A 411 -4.96 1.91 3.14
N ILE A 412 -5.78 2.56 3.95
CA ILE A 412 -5.96 4.01 3.95
C ILE A 412 -4.95 4.60 4.93
N GLN A 413 -4.08 5.51 4.46
CA GLN A 413 -3.19 6.26 5.35
C GLN A 413 -4.03 7.05 6.37
N ARG A 414 -3.67 6.90 7.64
CA ARG A 414 -4.45 7.43 8.76
C ARG A 414 -4.62 8.95 8.68
N GLU A 415 -3.52 9.66 8.46
CA GLU A 415 -3.46 11.11 8.41
C GLU A 415 -4.24 11.64 7.20
N TYR A 416 -4.19 10.94 6.07
CA TYR A 416 -4.95 11.27 4.87
C TYR A 416 -6.45 11.10 5.08
N LEU A 417 -6.90 10.03 5.75
CA LEU A 417 -8.32 9.86 6.08
C LEU A 417 -8.85 10.97 7.00
N ILE A 418 -8.06 11.36 8.00
CA ILE A 418 -8.40 12.48 8.89
C ILE A 418 -8.52 13.79 8.10
N MET A 419 -7.60 14.03 7.15
CA MET A 419 -7.68 15.19 6.25
C MET A 419 -8.97 15.21 5.44
N CYS A 420 -9.39 14.06 4.91
CA CYS A 420 -10.65 13.92 4.17
C CYS A 420 -11.86 14.25 5.05
N TRP A 421 -11.93 13.70 6.27
CA TRP A 421 -13.01 13.99 7.22
C TRP A 421 -13.07 15.48 7.62
N LEU A 422 -11.91 16.12 7.78
CA LEU A 422 -11.83 17.55 8.08
C LEU A 422 -12.29 18.39 6.89
N ALA A 423 -11.85 18.06 5.69
CA ALA A 423 -12.23 18.79 4.48
C ALA A 423 -13.73 18.66 4.18
N GLU A 424 -14.30 17.47 4.34
CA GLU A 424 -15.74 17.27 4.18
C GLU A 424 -16.57 17.98 5.27
N GLY A 425 -15.95 18.28 6.42
CA GLY A 425 -16.61 18.92 7.56
C GLY A 425 -17.33 17.92 8.48
N LEU A 426 -16.93 16.64 8.46
CA LEU A 426 -17.38 15.64 9.44
C LEU A 426 -16.84 15.95 10.84
N ILE A 427 -15.62 16.48 10.91
CA ILE A 427 -15.03 16.97 12.16
C ILE A 427 -15.26 18.47 12.24
N ASN A 428 -15.98 18.91 13.27
CA ASN A 428 -16.25 20.32 13.53
C ASN A 428 -14.95 21.14 13.68
N GLU A 429 -14.98 22.38 13.21
CA GLU A 429 -13.87 23.32 13.37
C GLU A 429 -13.52 23.52 14.85
N MET A 430 -12.23 23.52 15.15
CA MET A 430 -11.72 23.73 16.50
C MET A 430 -10.76 24.91 16.55
N LYS A 431 -10.37 25.32 17.76
CA LYS A 431 -9.48 26.48 17.98
C LYS A 431 -8.12 26.35 17.29
N THR A 432 -7.64 25.13 17.06
CA THR A 432 -6.35 24.87 16.42
C THR A 432 -6.43 23.67 15.48
N ARG A 433 -5.61 23.68 14.43
CA ARG A 433 -5.48 22.54 13.51
C ARG A 433 -4.99 21.27 14.20
N GLN A 434 -4.15 21.41 15.24
CA GLN A 434 -3.72 20.26 16.02
C GLN A 434 -4.89 19.61 16.76
N ALA A 435 -5.78 20.40 17.37
CA ALA A 435 -6.96 19.85 18.07
C ALA A 435 -7.91 19.11 17.13
N GLU A 436 -8.08 19.61 15.90
CA GLU A 436 -8.82 18.94 14.83
C GLU A 436 -8.23 17.57 14.48
N PHE A 437 -6.91 17.50 14.32
CA PHE A 437 -6.22 16.24 14.08
C PHE A 437 -6.33 15.28 15.26
N ASP A 438 -6.10 15.75 16.48
CA ASP A 438 -6.22 14.95 17.70
C ASP A 438 -7.64 14.37 17.83
N ARG A 439 -8.66 15.16 17.48
CA ARG A 439 -10.06 14.70 17.40
C ARG A 439 -10.23 13.61 16.34
N GLY A 440 -9.65 13.78 15.14
CA GLY A 440 -9.66 12.75 14.09
C GLY A 440 -8.99 11.45 14.52
N HIS A 441 -7.81 11.53 15.16
CA HIS A 441 -7.15 10.35 15.73
C HIS A 441 -8.01 9.70 16.82
N SER A 442 -8.70 10.48 17.65
CA SER A 442 -9.63 9.95 18.66
C SER A 442 -10.80 9.18 18.04
N LEU A 443 -11.41 9.70 16.97
CA LEU A 443 -12.49 9.02 16.24
C LEU A 443 -12.01 7.70 15.62
N LEU A 444 -10.85 7.69 14.96
CA LEU A 444 -10.27 6.45 14.43
C LEU A 444 -9.97 5.43 15.53
N ASN A 445 -9.39 5.85 16.66
CA ASN A 445 -9.16 4.96 17.79
C ASN A 445 -10.47 4.33 18.31
N LYS A 446 -11.57 5.08 18.32
CA LYS A 446 -12.89 4.53 18.70
C LYS A 446 -13.37 3.47 17.71
N LEU A 447 -13.25 3.71 16.40
CA LEU A 447 -13.62 2.73 15.36
C LEU A 447 -12.74 1.46 15.42
N GLU A 448 -11.44 1.62 15.65
CA GLU A 448 -10.50 0.51 15.86
C GLU A 448 -10.83 -0.29 17.12
N ASN A 449 -11.15 0.40 18.24
CA ASN A 449 -11.54 -0.25 19.49
C ASN A 449 -12.88 -0.99 19.40
N ALA A 450 -13.79 -0.52 18.55
CA ALA A 450 -15.03 -1.21 18.20
C ALA A 450 -14.81 -2.39 17.23
N CYS A 451 -13.59 -2.59 16.74
CA CYS A 451 -13.24 -3.55 15.69
C CYS A 451 -14.05 -3.35 14.39
N LEU A 452 -14.45 -2.10 14.10
CA LEU A 452 -15.09 -1.72 12.84
C LEU A 452 -14.06 -1.28 11.78
N LEU A 453 -12.86 -0.94 12.22
CA LEU A 453 -11.67 -0.72 11.39
C LEU A 453 -10.49 -1.52 11.96
N GLU A 454 -9.62 -1.98 11.08
CA GLU A 454 -8.39 -2.69 11.41
C GLU A 454 -7.19 -1.76 11.29
N ARG A 455 -6.33 -1.75 12.30
CA ARG A 455 -5.04 -1.04 12.24
C ARG A 455 -4.03 -1.88 11.46
N THR A 456 -3.42 -1.27 10.45
CA THR A 456 -2.39 -1.89 9.61
C THR A 456 -1.15 -0.99 9.55
N THR A 457 -0.04 -1.56 9.10
CA THR A 457 1.21 -0.80 8.90
C THR A 457 1.80 -1.20 7.56
N VAL A 458 2.18 -0.22 6.75
CA VAL A 458 2.89 -0.45 5.48
C VAL A 458 4.39 -0.59 5.71
N GLY A 459 5.12 -1.12 4.72
CA GLY A 459 6.55 -1.46 4.86
C GLY A 459 7.49 -0.30 5.22
N ASN A 460 7.06 0.96 5.06
CA ASN A 460 7.80 2.16 5.48
C ASN A 460 7.51 2.57 6.95
N GLY A 461 6.68 1.82 7.68
CA GLY A 461 6.29 2.09 9.06
C GLY A 461 5.10 3.04 9.22
N GLU A 462 4.48 3.53 8.14
CA GLU A 462 3.29 4.37 8.23
C GLU A 462 2.08 3.57 8.71
N ILE A 463 1.28 4.20 9.58
CA ILE A 463 0.09 3.60 10.15
C ILE A 463 -1.08 3.82 9.20
N CYS A 464 -1.72 2.73 8.81
CA CYS A 464 -2.90 2.72 7.97
C CYS A 464 -4.09 2.14 8.74
N VAL A 465 -5.29 2.39 8.22
CA VAL A 465 -6.50 1.69 8.61
C VAL A 465 -7.09 0.95 7.40
N LYS A 466 -7.70 -0.19 7.66
CA LYS A 466 -8.37 -1.03 6.65
C LYS A 466 -9.78 -1.35 7.15
N MET A 467 -10.77 -1.31 6.26
CA MET A 467 -12.12 -1.78 6.56
C MET A 467 -12.26 -3.22 6.07
N HIS A 468 -12.73 -4.12 6.94
CA HIS A 468 -13.02 -5.51 6.58
C HIS A 468 -14.11 -5.55 5.50
N ASP A 469 -13.96 -6.44 4.50
CA ASP A 469 -14.88 -6.59 3.36
C ASP A 469 -16.37 -6.64 3.77
N VAL A 470 -16.75 -7.51 4.70
CA VAL A 470 -18.14 -7.63 5.19
C VAL A 470 -18.65 -6.36 5.88
N ILE A 471 -17.78 -5.62 6.58
CA ILE A 471 -18.17 -4.34 7.21
C ILE A 471 -18.39 -3.29 6.12
N ARG A 472 -17.56 -3.31 5.08
CA ARG A 472 -17.72 -2.44 3.91
C ARG A 472 -19.00 -2.78 3.15
N ASP A 473 -19.31 -4.06 2.93
CA ASP A 473 -20.54 -4.52 2.30
C ASP A 473 -21.77 -4.02 3.07
N MET A 474 -21.76 -4.15 4.40
CA MET A 474 -22.80 -3.59 5.27
C MET A 474 -22.89 -2.06 5.13
N ALA A 475 -21.78 -1.34 5.17
CA ALA A 475 -21.77 0.12 5.06
C ALA A 475 -22.34 0.59 3.71
N LEU A 476 -21.95 -0.06 2.61
CA LEU A 476 -22.51 0.20 1.28
C LEU A 476 -24.02 -0.08 1.25
N ASN A 477 -24.45 -1.18 1.85
CA ASN A 477 -25.87 -1.54 1.92
C ASN A 477 -26.72 -0.47 2.64
N LEU A 478 -26.22 0.06 3.76
CA LEU A 478 -26.87 1.15 4.50
C LEU A 478 -27.04 2.41 3.64
N THR A 479 -26.10 2.68 2.72
CA THR A 479 -26.19 3.84 1.82
C THR A 479 -27.12 3.63 0.61
N MET A 480 -27.57 2.40 0.34
CA MET A 480 -28.44 2.12 -0.82
C MET A 480 -29.90 2.52 -0.59
N VAL A 481 -30.36 2.62 0.66
CA VAL A 481 -31.74 2.97 1.02
C VAL A 481 -32.09 4.40 0.62
N ASN A 482 -31.10 5.30 0.70
CA ASN A 482 -31.19 6.66 0.19
C ASN A 482 -29.83 6.97 -0.46
N PRO A 483 -29.68 6.78 -1.78
CA PRO A 483 -28.37 6.76 -2.45
C PRO A 483 -27.71 8.14 -2.46
N GLN A 484 -27.06 8.46 -1.36
CA GLN A 484 -26.15 9.60 -1.19
C GLN A 484 -24.74 9.26 -1.68
N PHE A 485 -24.46 7.97 -1.91
CA PHE A 485 -23.14 7.45 -2.26
C PHE A 485 -23.20 6.79 -3.64
N MET A 486 -22.20 7.08 -4.48
CA MET A 486 -21.90 6.28 -5.67
C MET A 486 -20.46 5.77 -5.55
N VAL A 487 -20.31 4.51 -5.16
CA VAL A 487 -19.01 3.85 -5.04
C VAL A 487 -18.81 2.93 -6.24
N LYS A 488 -18.04 3.40 -7.22
CA LYS A 488 -17.58 2.64 -8.39
C LYS A 488 -16.04 2.60 -8.40
N ALA A 489 -15.46 2.31 -7.24
CA ALA A 489 -14.02 2.22 -7.04
C ALA A 489 -13.51 0.84 -7.47
N ALA A 490 -12.40 0.80 -8.21
CA ALA A 490 -11.74 -0.42 -8.69
C ALA A 490 -12.56 -1.32 -9.65
N VAL A 491 -13.74 -0.90 -10.12
CA VAL A 491 -14.64 -1.71 -10.95
C VAL A 491 -14.30 -1.74 -12.45
N GLN A 492 -13.11 -1.25 -12.84
CA GLN A 492 -12.60 -1.21 -14.22
C GLN A 492 -13.44 -0.37 -15.19
N LEU A 493 -13.95 0.76 -14.71
CA LEU A 493 -14.55 1.74 -15.61
C LEU A 493 -13.52 2.19 -16.66
N THR A 494 -13.88 2.11 -17.94
CA THR A 494 -13.10 2.71 -19.04
C THR A 494 -13.57 4.11 -19.38
N GLU A 495 -14.78 4.47 -18.94
CA GLU A 495 -15.45 5.74 -19.16
C GLU A 495 -16.14 6.19 -17.86
N LEU A 496 -16.49 7.46 -17.74
CA LEU A 496 -17.25 7.94 -16.58
C LEU A 496 -18.65 7.31 -16.52
N PRO A 497 -19.26 7.23 -15.33
CA PRO A 497 -20.66 6.88 -15.20
C PRO A 497 -21.55 7.73 -16.11
N ASN A 498 -22.60 7.12 -16.66
CA ASN A 498 -23.57 7.82 -17.49
C ASN A 498 -24.25 8.94 -16.69
N GLU A 499 -24.69 10.03 -17.34
CA GLU A 499 -25.35 11.15 -16.65
C GLU A 499 -26.51 10.72 -15.74
N ARG A 500 -27.28 9.70 -16.12
CA ARG A 500 -28.36 9.12 -15.32
C ARG A 500 -27.93 8.52 -13.98
N ASP A 501 -26.66 8.13 -13.86
CA ASP A 501 -26.09 7.57 -12.62
C ASP A 501 -25.78 8.68 -11.60
N TRP A 502 -25.69 9.93 -12.06
CA TRP A 502 -25.39 11.11 -11.25
C TRP A 502 -26.67 11.76 -10.71
N SER A 503 -27.16 11.24 -9.58
CA SER A 503 -28.34 11.78 -8.88
C SER A 503 -28.03 13.12 -8.18
N GLU A 504 -29.02 14.01 -8.13
CA GLU A 504 -28.93 15.30 -7.39
C GLU A 504 -28.73 15.10 -5.87
N ASN A 505 -29.08 13.92 -5.36
CA ASN A 505 -28.93 13.54 -3.95
C ASN A 505 -27.53 13.01 -3.60
N LEU A 506 -26.64 12.82 -4.59
CA LEU A 506 -25.29 12.33 -4.32
C LEU A 506 -24.50 13.36 -3.49
N GLU A 507 -23.95 12.88 -2.39
CA GLU A 507 -23.05 13.61 -1.50
C GLU A 507 -21.61 13.13 -1.68
N ARG A 508 -21.41 11.83 -1.98
CA ARG A 508 -20.07 11.22 -2.07
C ARG A 508 -19.95 10.29 -3.27
N VAL A 509 -18.91 10.51 -4.07
CA VAL A 509 -18.62 9.71 -5.25
C VAL A 509 -17.18 9.21 -5.19
N SER A 510 -16.99 7.91 -5.39
CA SER A 510 -15.67 7.31 -5.54
C SER A 510 -15.57 6.55 -6.85
N LEU A 511 -14.66 7.03 -7.71
CA LEU A 511 -14.27 6.45 -9.00
C LEU A 511 -12.79 6.03 -8.99
N MET A 512 -12.23 5.82 -7.79
CA MET A 512 -10.82 5.48 -7.60
C MET A 512 -10.41 4.20 -8.35
N LYS A 513 -9.13 4.09 -8.72
CA LYS A 513 -8.50 2.87 -9.25
C LYS A 513 -9.21 2.25 -10.48
N ASN A 514 -9.71 3.06 -11.40
CA ASN A 514 -10.28 2.57 -12.67
C ASN A 514 -9.30 2.75 -13.86
N ASP A 515 -9.71 2.34 -15.06
CA ASP A 515 -8.96 2.49 -16.32
C ASP A 515 -9.59 3.57 -17.22
N ILE A 516 -10.13 4.64 -16.61
CA ILE A 516 -10.88 5.68 -17.32
C ILE A 516 -9.96 6.37 -18.33
N ARG A 517 -10.35 6.37 -19.61
CA ARG A 517 -9.49 6.80 -20.73
C ARG A 517 -9.90 8.15 -21.31
N GLY A 518 -8.90 8.91 -21.76
CA GLY A 518 -9.06 9.95 -22.78
C GLY A 518 -9.43 11.34 -22.26
N GLN A 519 -9.83 12.21 -23.21
CA GLN A 519 -10.63 13.41 -22.93
C GLN A 519 -11.97 12.91 -22.41
N LEU A 520 -12.23 13.12 -21.11
CA LEU A 520 -13.55 12.81 -20.56
C LEU A 520 -14.58 13.53 -21.44
N SER A 521 -15.56 12.80 -21.96
CA SER A 521 -16.68 13.40 -22.70
C SER A 521 -17.24 14.57 -21.88
N CYS A 522 -17.73 15.62 -22.54
CA CYS A 522 -18.25 16.84 -21.90
C CYS A 522 -19.55 16.57 -21.12
N ILE A 523 -19.50 15.67 -20.14
CA ILE A 523 -20.58 15.46 -19.18
C ILE A 523 -20.62 16.65 -18.24
N SER A 524 -21.84 17.06 -17.87
CA SER A 524 -22.10 18.08 -16.86
C SER A 524 -23.08 17.52 -15.84
N PRO A 525 -22.63 16.61 -14.94
CA PRO A 525 -23.50 15.92 -14.00
C PRO A 525 -24.08 16.90 -12.97
N LYS A 526 -25.40 16.90 -12.81
CA LYS A 526 -26.12 17.76 -11.87
C LYS A 526 -26.07 17.17 -10.46
N CYS A 527 -25.00 17.44 -9.73
CA CYS A 527 -24.82 16.97 -8.35
C CYS A 527 -24.54 18.13 -7.40
N PRO A 528 -25.51 19.02 -7.14
CA PRO A 528 -25.29 20.21 -6.32
C PRO A 528 -24.95 19.89 -4.87
N ARG A 529 -25.30 18.70 -4.37
CA ARG A 529 -25.01 18.23 -3.00
C ARG A 529 -23.67 17.53 -2.85
N LEU A 530 -22.94 17.29 -3.95
CA LEU A 530 -21.71 16.52 -3.92
C LEU A 530 -20.64 17.25 -3.10
N SER A 531 -20.20 16.64 -2.00
CA SER A 531 -19.13 17.13 -1.14
C SER A 531 -17.81 16.42 -1.37
N THR A 532 -17.83 15.17 -1.84
CA THR A 532 -16.62 14.36 -2.06
C THR A 532 -16.63 13.72 -3.45
N LEU A 533 -15.53 13.89 -4.20
CA LEU A 533 -15.23 13.21 -5.45
C LEU A 533 -13.81 12.64 -5.40
N MET A 534 -13.69 11.32 -5.36
CA MET A 534 -12.41 10.61 -5.39
C MET A 534 -12.16 9.98 -6.76
N MET A 535 -11.07 10.34 -7.40
CA MET A 535 -10.66 9.82 -8.72
C MET A 535 -9.21 9.33 -8.74
N GLN A 536 -8.55 9.20 -7.58
CA GLN A 536 -7.14 8.83 -7.55
C GLN A 536 -6.85 7.47 -8.22
N PHE A 537 -5.61 7.30 -8.68
CA PHE A 537 -5.11 6.10 -9.37
C PHE A 537 -5.74 5.83 -10.76
N ASN A 538 -6.28 6.85 -11.44
CA ASN A 538 -6.81 6.74 -12.82
C ASN A 538 -5.78 7.19 -13.87
N ASN A 539 -4.71 6.42 -14.05
CA ASN A 539 -3.53 6.83 -14.83
C ASN A 539 -3.75 7.07 -16.34
N ARG A 540 -4.92 6.81 -16.90
CA ARG A 540 -5.19 7.05 -18.33
C ARG A 540 -5.99 8.32 -18.61
N ILE A 541 -6.35 9.06 -17.57
CA ILE A 541 -6.95 10.38 -17.69
C ILE A 541 -5.87 11.38 -18.11
N GLN A 542 -6.10 12.08 -19.22
CA GLN A 542 -5.20 13.10 -19.74
C GLN A 542 -5.74 14.52 -19.51
N GLU A 543 -7.06 14.69 -19.58
CA GLU A 543 -7.75 15.97 -19.46
C GLU A 543 -9.03 15.81 -18.66
N ILE A 544 -9.29 16.74 -17.74
CA ILE A 544 -10.54 16.81 -16.97
C ILE A 544 -11.30 18.08 -17.38
N PRO A 545 -12.47 17.96 -18.03
CA PRO A 545 -13.21 19.10 -18.53
C PRO A 545 -13.82 19.91 -17.38
N ASN A 546 -13.83 21.24 -17.52
CA ASN A 546 -14.49 22.16 -16.57
C ASN A 546 -15.97 21.82 -16.36
N SER A 547 -16.65 21.31 -17.40
CA SER A 547 -18.06 20.92 -17.35
C SER A 547 -18.37 19.89 -16.27
N LEU A 548 -17.39 19.04 -15.91
CA LEU A 548 -17.57 18.05 -14.85
C LEU A 548 -17.93 18.70 -13.51
N PHE A 549 -17.41 19.90 -13.23
CA PHE A 549 -17.55 20.58 -11.95
C PHE A 549 -18.61 21.68 -11.95
N GLU A 550 -19.21 22.00 -13.10
CA GLU A 550 -20.13 23.14 -13.29
C GLU A 550 -21.33 23.13 -12.33
N HIS A 551 -21.81 21.94 -11.98
CA HIS A 551 -22.96 21.75 -11.10
C HIS A 551 -22.61 21.06 -9.77
N MET A 552 -21.37 21.20 -9.30
CA MET A 552 -20.86 20.63 -8.04
C MET A 552 -20.48 21.72 -7.04
N GLN A 553 -21.40 22.64 -6.72
CA GLN A 553 -21.06 23.85 -5.94
C GLN A 553 -20.64 23.58 -4.49
N ASN A 554 -20.97 22.41 -3.94
CA ASN A 554 -20.65 22.03 -2.56
C ASN A 554 -19.42 21.11 -2.45
N LEU A 555 -18.64 20.93 -3.53
CA LEU A 555 -17.50 20.03 -3.54
C LEU A 555 -16.39 20.53 -2.60
N ARG A 556 -16.07 19.72 -1.58
CA ARG A 556 -15.06 20.02 -0.55
C ARG A 556 -13.82 19.14 -0.65
N VAL A 557 -14.00 17.89 -1.07
CA VAL A 557 -12.93 16.91 -1.26
C VAL A 557 -12.88 16.54 -2.74
N LEU A 558 -11.78 16.90 -3.40
CA LEU A 558 -11.45 16.43 -4.74
C LEU A 558 -10.10 15.76 -4.69
N ASP A 559 -10.08 14.43 -4.88
CA ASP A 559 -8.83 13.67 -4.89
C ASP A 559 -8.49 13.18 -6.30
N LEU A 560 -7.48 13.81 -6.90
CA LEU A 560 -6.90 13.47 -8.20
C LEU A 560 -5.49 12.88 -8.07
N SER A 561 -5.08 12.47 -6.86
CA SER A 561 -3.74 11.97 -6.60
C SER A 561 -3.43 10.73 -7.43
N GLN A 562 -2.14 10.51 -7.73
CA GLN A 562 -1.71 9.33 -8.49
C GLN A 562 -2.39 9.22 -9.88
N ILE A 563 -2.70 10.35 -10.51
CA ILE A 563 -3.01 10.45 -11.93
C ILE A 563 -1.82 11.13 -12.61
N HIS A 564 -0.93 10.33 -13.19
CA HIS A 564 0.39 10.84 -13.64
C HIS A 564 0.39 11.63 -14.96
N TYR A 565 -0.70 11.61 -15.73
CA TYR A 565 -0.72 12.11 -17.11
C TYR A 565 -1.69 13.29 -17.34
N ILE A 566 -2.19 13.94 -16.28
CA ILE A 566 -3.04 15.13 -16.41
C ILE A 566 -2.22 16.26 -17.04
N ARG A 567 -2.69 16.76 -18.19
CA ARG A 567 -2.06 17.88 -18.90
C ARG A 567 -2.66 19.23 -18.53
N CYS A 568 -3.96 19.24 -18.23
CA CYS A 568 -4.71 20.44 -17.88
C CYS A 568 -5.59 20.17 -16.67
N LEU A 569 -5.45 20.99 -15.65
CA LEU A 569 -6.39 21.08 -14.53
C LEU A 569 -7.47 22.13 -14.86
N PRO A 570 -8.68 21.98 -14.30
CA PRO A 570 -9.76 22.92 -14.56
C PRO A 570 -9.39 24.37 -14.16
N GLU A 571 -9.75 25.34 -15.01
CA GLU A 571 -9.50 26.77 -14.81
C GLU A 571 -10.41 27.32 -13.71
N SER A 572 -10.04 27.14 -12.44
CA SER A 572 -10.63 27.79 -11.25
C SER A 572 -12.15 27.62 -11.01
N THR A 573 -12.53 26.92 -9.94
CA THR A 573 -13.72 27.25 -9.14
C THR A 573 -13.25 27.75 -7.77
N PRO A 574 -13.96 28.71 -7.15
CA PRO A 574 -13.47 29.36 -5.95
C PRO A 574 -13.56 28.39 -4.78
N THR A 575 -12.46 28.21 -4.05
CA THR A 575 -12.33 27.48 -2.77
C THR A 575 -12.05 25.97 -2.78
N TRP A 576 -11.19 25.47 -3.68
CA TRP A 576 -10.54 24.18 -3.42
C TRP A 576 -9.45 24.35 -2.35
N ARG A 577 -9.62 23.75 -1.16
CA ARG A 577 -8.49 23.44 -0.29
C ARG A 577 -7.77 22.23 -0.90
N ILE A 578 -6.98 22.47 -1.93
CA ILE A 578 -6.06 21.46 -2.48
C ILE A 578 -5.19 21.02 -1.30
N SER A 579 -5.25 19.74 -0.92
CA SER A 579 -4.23 19.16 -0.05
C SER A 579 -2.95 19.03 -0.87
N GLU A 580 -2.20 20.13 -1.00
CA GLU A 580 -0.94 20.21 -1.76
C GLU A 580 0.19 19.32 -1.21
N ARG A 581 -0.06 18.45 -0.22
CA ARG A 581 0.99 17.66 0.44
C ARG A 581 1.39 16.34 -0.25
N TYR A 582 0.83 15.99 -1.40
CA TYR A 582 1.22 14.76 -2.12
C TYR A 582 1.54 14.95 -3.61
N TYR A 583 1.84 16.17 -4.07
CA TYR A 583 2.50 16.36 -5.36
C TYR A 583 4.03 16.25 -5.20
N SER A 584 4.56 15.03 -5.33
CA SER A 584 5.94 14.85 -5.80
C SER A 584 5.90 14.55 -7.30
N ALA A 585 5.70 15.58 -8.11
CA ALA A 585 5.97 15.52 -9.53
C ALA A 585 6.85 16.72 -9.88
N THR A 586 8.15 16.45 -10.01
CA THR A 586 9.07 17.27 -10.78
C THR A 586 8.45 17.49 -12.15
N VAL A 587 7.99 18.71 -12.43
CA VAL A 587 7.71 19.16 -13.79
C VAL A 587 9.06 19.45 -14.43
N PRO A 588 9.50 18.72 -15.48
CA PRO A 588 10.56 19.21 -16.34
C PRO A 588 10.04 20.44 -17.08
N SER A 589 10.87 21.46 -17.17
CA SER A 589 10.62 22.70 -17.91
C SER A 589 10.37 22.45 -19.39
#